data_AF-A0A972Y8F2-F1
#
_entry.id   AF-A0A972Y8F2-F1
#
_cell.length_a   1.000
_cell.length_b   1.000
_cell.length_c   1.000
_cell.angle_alpha   90.00
_cell.angle_beta   90.00
_cell.angle_gamma   90.00
#
_symmetry.space_group_name_H-M   'P 1'
#
loop_
_entity.id
_entity.type
_entity.pdbx_description
1 polymer ?
#
loop_
_entity_poly.entity_id
_entity_poly.type
_entity_poly.pdbx_seq_one_letter_code
_entity_poly.pdbx_strand_id
1 'polypeptide(L)'
;MTYEVNYEDLVLCVDDSPNHVTGEPVPLVAGETYRVYGVFEFACPCGRGDALLDVGVDFAWCQSRFRLLPKPRKEKSKLKVTAPKEIETV
;
A
#
# COMPACT_ATOMS: atom_id res chain seq x y z
N MET A 1 -8.17 -2.96 -16.76
CA MET A 1 -8.88 -2.63 -15.51
C MET A 1 -7.87 -1.91 -14.63
N THR A 2 -8.21 -0.75 -14.07
CA THR A 2 -7.30 -0.03 -13.17
C THR A 2 -7.44 -0.59 -11.77
N TYR A 3 -6.40 -1.24 -11.26
CA TYR A 3 -6.34 -1.65 -9.86
C TYR A 3 -6.09 -0.41 -8.99
N GLU A 4 -6.71 -0.36 -7.81
CA GLU A 4 -6.50 0.76 -6.87
C GLU A 4 -5.09 0.76 -6.26
N VAL A 5 -4.45 -0.40 -6.21
CA VAL A 5 -3.12 -0.62 -5.61
C VAL A 5 -2.01 -0.46 -6.64
N ASN A 6 -0.96 0.29 -6.30
CA ASN A 6 0.18 0.58 -7.17
C ASN A 6 1.52 0.26 -6.48
N TYR A 7 2.61 0.31 -7.24
CA TYR A 7 3.97 0.29 -6.71
C TYR A 7 4.15 1.36 -5.62
N GLU A 8 4.83 0.99 -4.54
CA GLU A 8 5.09 1.75 -3.31
C GLU A 8 3.89 2.12 -2.45
N ASP A 9 2.67 1.73 -2.81
CA ASP A 9 1.52 1.90 -1.93
C ASP A 9 1.73 1.06 -0.64
N LEU A 10 1.23 1.59 0.47
CA LEU A 10 1.19 0.87 1.75
C LEU A 10 -0.14 0.14 1.88
N VAL A 11 -0.07 -1.12 2.26
CA VAL A 11 -1.23 -1.99 2.38
C VAL A 11 -1.23 -2.69 3.74
N LEU A 12 -2.38 -2.72 4.40
CA LEU A 12 -2.59 -3.41 5.67
C LEU A 12 -2.98 -4.85 5.39
N CYS A 13 -2.24 -5.83 5.93
CA CYS A 13 -2.67 -7.22 5.88
C CYS A 13 -3.89 -7.43 6.76
N VAL A 14 -4.97 -7.96 6.19
CA VAL A 14 -6.22 -8.28 6.90
C VAL A 14 -6.54 -9.77 6.90
N ASP A 15 -5.73 -10.57 6.20
CA ASP A 15 -5.87 -12.02 6.07
C ASP A 15 -4.48 -12.65 6.03
N ASP A 16 -4.15 -13.43 7.07
CA ASP A 16 -2.92 -14.20 7.27
C ASP A 16 -3.14 -15.71 7.07
N SER A 17 -4.27 -16.11 6.47
CA SER A 17 -4.56 -17.51 6.13
C SER A 17 -3.45 -18.14 5.26
N PRO A 18 -3.29 -19.47 5.24
CA PRO A 18 -2.31 -20.13 4.39
C PRO A 18 -2.36 -19.71 2.92
N ASN A 19 -1.24 -19.88 2.21
CA ASN A 19 -1.16 -19.54 0.79
C ASN A 19 -2.20 -20.36 0.01
N HIS A 20 -3.02 -19.71 -0.82
CA HIS A 20 -4.11 -20.40 -1.53
C HIS A 20 -3.64 -21.48 -2.51
N VAL A 21 -2.39 -21.43 -2.99
CA VAL A 21 -1.81 -22.42 -3.91
C VAL A 21 -1.19 -23.58 -3.17
N THR A 22 -0.35 -23.30 -2.18
CA THR A 22 0.45 -24.34 -1.50
C THR A 22 -0.21 -24.87 -0.23
N GLY A 23 -1.10 -24.12 0.40
CA GLY A 23 -1.68 -24.44 1.70
C GLY A 23 -0.71 -24.30 2.88
N GLU A 24 0.52 -23.85 2.62
CA GLU A 24 1.54 -23.66 3.65
C GLU A 24 1.25 -22.40 4.48
N PRO A 25 1.56 -22.43 5.79
CA PRO A 25 1.52 -21.23 6.63
C PRO A 25 2.46 -20.17 6.07
N VAL A 26 2.06 -18.92 6.22
CA VAL A 26 2.74 -17.79 5.55
C VAL A 26 3.26 -16.81 6.60
N PRO A 27 4.36 -16.08 6.32
CA PRO A 27 4.91 -15.10 7.24
C PRO A 27 4.18 -13.75 7.24
N LEU A 28 3.00 -13.65 6.61
CA LEU A 28 2.14 -12.47 6.72
C LEU A 28 1.51 -12.41 8.11
N VAL A 29 1.45 -11.22 8.70
CA VAL A 29 0.84 -10.99 10.01
C VAL A 29 -0.36 -10.07 9.84
N ALA A 30 -1.54 -10.53 10.24
CA ALA A 30 -2.74 -9.71 10.22
C ALA A 30 -2.57 -8.47 11.12
N GLY A 31 -2.87 -7.29 10.58
CA GLY A 31 -2.67 -6.00 11.25
C GLY A 31 -1.32 -5.33 10.96
N GLU A 32 -0.38 -6.01 10.31
CA GLU A 32 0.87 -5.38 9.86
C GLU A 32 0.70 -4.65 8.52
N THR A 33 1.52 -3.62 8.34
CA THR A 33 1.57 -2.83 7.10
C THR A 33 2.76 -3.25 6.27
N TYR A 34 2.52 -3.49 4.99
CA TYR A 34 3.54 -3.86 4.02
C TYR A 34 3.58 -2.85 2.88
N ARG A 35 4.71 -2.81 2.17
CA ARG A 35 4.90 -1.96 0.99
C ARG A 35 4.78 -2.81 -0.27
N VAL A 36 4.06 -2.33 -1.27
CA VAL A 36 3.92 -3.03 -2.55
C VAL A 36 5.14 -2.77 -3.44
N TYR A 37 5.80 -3.85 -3.85
CA TYR A 37 6.95 -3.84 -4.76
C TYR A 37 6.59 -4.29 -6.18
N GLY A 38 5.45 -4.93 -6.37
CA GLY A 38 4.97 -5.36 -7.69
C GLY A 38 3.47 -5.61 -7.71
N VAL A 39 2.85 -5.33 -8.85
CA VAL A 39 1.43 -5.60 -9.12
C VAL A 39 1.35 -6.43 -10.39
N PHE A 40 0.85 -7.65 -10.28
CA PHE A 40 0.68 -8.60 -11.38
C PHE A 40 -0.81 -8.78 -11.65
N GLU A 41 -1.28 -8.09 -12.68
CA GLU A 41 -2.68 -8.08 -13.08
C GLU A 41 -3.15 -9.50 -13.48
N PHE A 42 -4.29 -9.95 -12.95
CA PHE A 42 -4.98 -11.20 -13.32
C PHE A 42 -4.19 -12.51 -13.18
N ALA A 43 -3.28 -12.60 -12.21
CA ALA A 43 -2.47 -13.80 -12.03
C ALA A 43 -2.94 -14.73 -10.90
N CYS A 44 -3.94 -14.36 -10.07
CA CYS A 44 -4.29 -15.19 -8.92
C CYS A 44 -5.00 -16.50 -9.33
N PRO A 45 -4.44 -17.69 -9.02
CA PRO A 45 -5.09 -18.98 -9.28
C PRO A 45 -6.29 -19.25 -8.37
N CYS A 46 -6.55 -18.39 -7.39
CA CYS A 46 -7.65 -18.49 -6.44
C CYS A 46 -9.05 -18.27 -7.04
N GLY A 47 -9.16 -17.90 -8.31
CA GLY A 47 -10.45 -17.72 -9.01
C GLY A 47 -11.23 -16.46 -8.65
N ARG A 48 -10.74 -15.61 -7.74
CA ARG A 48 -11.39 -14.35 -7.34
C ARG A 48 -11.18 -13.20 -8.32
N GLY A 49 -10.32 -13.39 -9.34
CA GLY A 49 -9.98 -12.34 -10.30
C GLY A 49 -9.10 -11.22 -9.72
N ASP A 50 -8.49 -11.44 -8.56
CA ASP A 50 -7.61 -10.47 -7.92
C ASP A 50 -6.23 -10.40 -8.62
N ALA A 51 -5.62 -9.22 -8.60
CA ALA A 51 -4.19 -9.08 -8.88
C ALA A 51 -3.36 -9.78 -7.80
N LEU A 52 -2.14 -10.19 -8.18
CA LEU A 52 -1.12 -10.61 -7.23
C LEU A 52 -0.22 -9.44 -6.86
N LEU A 53 0.02 -9.27 -5.58
CA LEU A 53 0.90 -8.27 -5.01
C LEU A 53 2.19 -8.94 -4.55
N ASP A 54 3.32 -8.34 -4.91
CA ASP A 54 4.58 -8.56 -4.22
C ASP A 54 4.70 -7.51 -3.11
N VAL A 55 4.87 -7.97 -1.88
CA VAL A 55 4.99 -7.11 -0.68
C VAL A 55 6.33 -7.29 0.05
N GLY A 56 7.31 -7.96 -0.59
CA GLY A 56 8.62 -8.22 -0.02
C GLY A 56 8.64 -9.35 1.03
N VAL A 57 7.53 -10.08 1.16
CA VAL A 57 7.38 -11.24 2.03
C VAL A 57 6.83 -12.36 1.17
N ASP A 58 7.68 -13.30 0.76
CA ASP A 58 7.40 -14.23 -0.34
C ASP A 58 6.85 -13.50 -1.59
N PHE A 59 6.32 -14.26 -2.55
CA PHE A 59 5.83 -13.73 -3.80
C PHE A 59 4.32 -13.98 -3.97
N ALA A 60 3.66 -13.04 -4.65
CA ALA A 60 2.33 -13.21 -5.23
C ALA A 60 1.19 -13.48 -4.24
N TRP A 61 0.77 -12.43 -3.52
CA TRP A 61 -0.41 -12.46 -2.65
C TRP A 61 -1.64 -11.86 -3.30
N CYS A 62 -2.81 -12.45 -3.07
CA CYS A 62 -4.06 -11.88 -3.57
C CYS A 62 -4.27 -10.47 -3.01
N GLN A 63 -4.57 -9.51 -3.88
CA GLN A 63 -4.87 -8.13 -3.48
C GLN A 63 -5.95 -8.05 -2.38
N SER A 64 -6.97 -8.91 -2.43
CA SER A 64 -8.08 -8.94 -1.46
C SER A 64 -7.66 -9.27 -0.02
N ARG A 65 -6.44 -9.78 0.20
CA ARG A 65 -5.87 -10.00 1.54
C ARG A 65 -5.40 -8.72 2.22
N PHE A 66 -5.38 -7.62 1.47
CA PHE A 66 -4.92 -6.35 1.96
C PHE A 66 -5.95 -5.24 1.80
N ARG A 67 -5.88 -4.26 2.68
CA ARG A 67 -6.54 -2.97 2.53
C ARG A 67 -5.53 -1.91 2.15
N LEU A 68 -5.79 -1.18 1.07
CA LEU A 68 -4.98 -0.03 0.69
C LEU A 68 -5.07 1.05 1.77
N LEU A 69 -3.94 1.49 2.28
CA LEU A 69 -3.88 2.62 3.20
C LEU A 69 -3.98 3.95 2.43
N PRO A 70 -4.54 5.00 3.05
CA PRO A 70 -4.58 6.32 2.44
C PRO A 70 -3.17 6.78 2.07
N LYS A 71 -2.99 7.26 0.83
CA LYS A 71 -1.69 7.80 0.41
C LYS A 71 -1.29 8.92 1.38
N PRO A 72 -0.04 8.96 1.86
CA PRO A 72 0.42 10.02 2.74
C PRO A 72 0.16 11.36 2.06
N ARG A 73 -0.52 12.28 2.76
CA ARG A 73 -0.72 13.63 2.27
C ARG A 73 0.68 14.21 2.06
N LYS A 74 0.99 14.68 0.84
CA LYS A 74 2.20 15.46 0.58
C LYS A 74 2.31 16.50 1.69
N GLU A 75 3.42 16.49 2.44
CA GLU A 75 3.69 17.56 3.41
C GLU A 75 3.45 18.88 2.68
N LYS A 76 2.59 19.73 3.25
CA LYS A 76 2.52 21.11 2.81
C LYS A 76 3.95 21.63 2.98
N SER A 77 4.65 21.88 1.88
CA SER A 77 5.94 22.56 1.93
C SER A 77 5.75 23.75 2.87
N LYS A 78 6.61 23.87 3.89
CA LYS A 78 6.52 24.98 4.84
C LYS A 78 6.45 26.25 4.01
N LEU A 79 5.28 26.88 3.93
CA LEU A 79 5.12 28.17 3.28
C LEU A 79 6.13 29.06 4.01
N LYS A 80 7.16 29.53 3.29
CA LYS A 80 8.09 30.52 3.83
C LYS A 80 7.24 31.74 4.14
N VAL A 81 6.84 31.88 5.40
CA VAL A 81 6.24 33.11 5.89
C VAL A 81 7.34 34.16 5.80
N THR A 82 7.25 35.03 4.80
CA THR A 82 8.02 36.27 4.77
C THR A 82 7.61 37.06 6.00
N ALA A 83 8.57 37.36 6.88
CA ALA A 83 8.36 38.18 8.06
C ALA A 83 7.54 39.44 7.72
N PRO A 84 6.66 39.91 8.63
CA PRO A 84 5.89 41.13 8.40
C PRO A 84 6.85 42.30 8.10
N LYS A 85 6.58 43.06 7.03
CA LYS A 85 7.33 44.30 6.76
C LYS A 85 7.06 45.28 7.90
N GLU A 86 8.13 45.86 8.46
CA GLU A 86 8.04 46.93 9.45
C GLU A 86 7.19 48.08 8.89
N ILE A 87 6.27 48.57 9.72
CA ILE A 87 5.38 49.67 9.39
C ILE A 87 6.13 50.96 9.73
N GLU A 88 6.30 51.86 8.75
CA GLU A 88 6.82 53.21 8.99
C GLU A 88 5.85 53.99 9.88
N THR A 89 6.34 54.53 11.00
CA THR A 89 5.60 55.45 11.85
C THR A 89 5.56 56.85 11.22
N VAL A 90 4.33 57.33 10.95
CA VAL A 90 4.03 58.72 10.54
C VAL A 90 4.19 59.68 11.71
#